data_AF-A0AA88VCL7-F1
#
_entry.id   AF-A0AA88VCL7-F1
#
_cell.length_a   1.000
_cell.length_b   1.000
_cell.length_c   1.000
_cell.angle_alpha   90.00
_cell.angle_beta   90.00
_cell.angle_gamma   90.00
#
_symmetry.space_group_name_H-M   'P 1'
#
loop_
_entity.id
_entity.type
_entity.pdbx_description
1 polymer ?
#
loop_
_entity_poly.entity_id
_entity_poly.type
_entity_poly.pdbx_seq_one_letter_code
_entity_poly.pdbx_strand_id
1 'polypeptide(L)'
;MAKSVCTIVGRIAACIATLTAALIMVLSEEKVHLLGTTWEQKYTYWSGFRYFVIANLLSLGFSLVCLILPAKSGLWRLVVVLDVIMSLLMMAAITTAWTLLDLIKGGNPSAGWLPLSSNFPTFCNCVMGALIPACIGLLITLGFLAYSLQLVINYLILEE
;
A
#
# COMPACT_ATOMS: atom_id res chain seq x y z
N MET A 1 -13.58 26.45 -6.43
CA MET A 1 -12.98 25.86 -5.22
C MET A 1 -11.52 25.52 -5.56
N ALA A 2 -10.54 26.26 -5.02
CA ALA A 2 -9.13 25.95 -5.24
C ALA A 2 -8.80 24.56 -4.67
N LYS A 3 -7.87 23.79 -5.27
CA LYS A 3 -7.40 22.55 -4.65
C LYS A 3 -6.88 22.93 -3.25
N SER A 4 -7.53 22.43 -2.20
CA SER A 4 -7.10 22.73 -0.85
C SER A 4 -5.68 22.20 -0.67
N VAL A 5 -4.78 23.01 -0.10
CA VAL A 5 -3.36 22.67 0.09
C VAL A 5 -3.20 21.33 0.80
N CYS A 6 -4.10 21.01 1.75
CA CYS A 6 -4.16 19.72 2.41
C CYS A 6 -4.32 18.52 1.46
N THR A 7 -5.13 18.66 0.41
CA THR A 7 -5.33 17.60 -0.60
C THR A 7 -4.06 17.33 -1.40
N ILE A 8 -3.31 18.39 -1.73
CA ILE A 8 -2.08 18.28 -2.52
C ILE A 8 -0.98 17.65 -1.66
N VAL A 9 -0.83 18.13 -0.42
CA VAL A 9 0.15 17.61 0.53
C VAL A 9 -0.13 16.15 0.87
N GLY A 10 -1.39 15.80 1.14
CA GLY A 10 -1.79 14.42 1.43
C GLY A 10 -1.47 13.47 0.27
N ARG A 11 -1.72 13.89 -0.99
CA ARG A 11 -1.40 13.08 -2.16
C ARG A 11 0.10 12.95 -2.42
N ILE A 12 0.90 13.99 -2.19
CA ILE A 12 2.35 13.91 -2.30
C ILE A 12 2.92 12.96 -1.23
N ALA A 13 2.43 13.07 0.01
CA ALA A 13 2.83 12.16 1.09
C ALA A 13 2.48 10.69 0.76
N ALA A 14 1.29 10.45 0.21
CA ALA A 14 0.88 9.13 -0.27
C ALA A 14 1.79 8.62 -1.41
N CYS A 15 2.12 9.47 -2.40
CA CYS A 15 3.07 9.11 -3.47
C CYS A 15 4.43 8.69 -2.92
N ILE A 16 4.99 9.45 -1.97
CA ILE A 16 6.30 9.15 -1.38
C ILE A 16 6.24 7.84 -0.60
N ALA A 17 5.20 7.64 0.21
CA ALA A 17 5.02 6.42 0.99
C ALA A 17 4.89 5.18 0.10
N THR A 18 4.05 5.27 -0.95
CA THR A 18 3.82 4.15 -1.88
C THR A 18 5.02 3.84 -2.76
N LEU A 19 5.74 4.87 -3.21
CA LEU A 19 6.98 4.72 -3.97
C LEU A 19 8.07 4.07 -3.10
N THR A 20 8.23 4.53 -1.86
CA THR A 20 9.22 3.98 -0.91
C THR A 20 8.89 2.51 -0.61
N ALA A 21 7.63 2.19 -0.34
CA ALA A 21 7.20 0.82 -0.10
C ALA A 21 7.42 -0.09 -1.31
N ALA A 22 7.06 0.35 -2.52
CA ALA A 22 7.28 -0.41 -3.75
C ALA A 22 8.78 -0.60 -4.05
N LEU A 23 9.59 0.44 -3.86
CA LEU A 23 11.04 0.37 -4.08
C LEU A 23 11.71 -0.59 -3.11
N ILE A 24 11.40 -0.51 -1.81
CA ILE A 24 11.96 -1.44 -0.82
C ILE A 24 11.56 -2.88 -1.17
N MET A 25 10.31 -3.11 -1.60
CA MET A 25 9.82 -4.44 -1.96
C MET A 25 10.46 -5.00 -3.23
N VAL A 26 10.67 -4.16 -4.26
CA VAL A 26 11.28 -4.55 -5.54
C VAL A 26 12.79 -4.76 -5.40
N LEU A 27 13.46 -3.91 -4.61
CA LEU A 27 14.89 -4.03 -4.32
C LEU A 27 15.20 -5.15 -3.32
N SER A 28 14.19 -5.69 -2.64
CA SER A 28 14.30 -6.83 -1.75
C SER A 28 14.43 -8.14 -2.56
N GLU A 29 15.61 -8.35 -3.12
CA GLU A 29 16.04 -9.63 -3.68
C GLU A 29 17.09 -10.27 -2.76
N GLU A 30 16.82 -11.48 -2.25
CA GLU A 30 17.80 -12.23 -1.46
C GLU A 30 18.05 -13.60 -2.13
N LYS A 31 19.33 -13.88 -2.43
CA LYS A 31 19.77 -15.19 -2.94
C LYS A 31 20.48 -15.91 -1.82
N VAL A 32 19.98 -17.06 -1.39
CA VAL A 32 20.63 -17.86 -0.34
C VAL A 32 20.97 -19.23 -0.89
N HIS A 33 22.21 -19.66 -0.64
CA HIS A 33 22.69 -20.98 -1.03
C HIS A 33 22.25 -22.01 0.02
N LEU A 34 21.24 -22.82 -0.31
CA LEU A 34 20.74 -23.90 0.56
C LEU A 34 20.98 -25.24 -0.14
N LEU A 35 21.69 -26.16 0.52
CA LEU A 35 21.93 -27.53 0.04
C LEU A 35 22.46 -27.62 -1.40
N GLY A 36 23.59 -26.97 -1.71
CA GLY A 36 24.27 -27.13 -3.01
C GLY A 36 23.50 -26.62 -4.24
N THR A 37 22.35 -25.97 -4.06
CA THR A 37 21.54 -25.34 -5.11
C THR A 37 21.23 -23.88 -4.72
N THR A 38 21.30 -22.96 -5.68
CA THR A 38 20.99 -21.53 -5.48
C THR A 38 19.49 -21.34 -5.43
N TRP A 39 18.91 -21.21 -4.23
CA TRP A 39 17.51 -20.84 -4.06
C TRP A 39 17.40 -19.31 -4.06
N GLU A 40 16.95 -18.74 -5.18
CA GLU A 40 16.63 -17.31 -5.26
C GLU A 40 15.24 -17.08 -4.64
N GLN A 41 15.16 -16.34 -3.53
CA GLN A 41 13.88 -15.85 -2.99
C GLN A 41 13.66 -14.42 -3.52
N LYS A 42 12.85 -14.33 -4.58
CA LYS A 42 12.31 -13.06 -5.10
C LYS A 42 10.91 -12.81 -4.55
N TYR A 43 10.57 -11.53 -4.36
CA TYR A 43 9.18 -11.09 -4.08
C TYR A 43 8.16 -11.63 -5.11
N THR A 44 8.66 -11.96 -6.31
CA THR A 44 7.92 -12.58 -7.41
C THR A 44 7.41 -14.00 -7.07
N TYR A 45 7.95 -14.74 -6.11
CA TYR A 45 7.40 -16.07 -5.81
C TYR A 45 6.12 -16.03 -4.97
N TRP A 46 5.87 -14.94 -4.27
CA TRP A 46 4.75 -14.80 -3.34
C TRP A 46 3.68 -13.88 -3.94
N SER A 47 2.51 -14.45 -4.25
CA SER A 47 1.40 -13.73 -4.90
C SER A 47 0.93 -12.50 -4.13
N GLY A 48 0.91 -12.56 -2.79
CA GLY A 48 0.51 -11.40 -1.97
C GLY A 48 1.52 -10.26 -1.95
N PHE A 49 2.82 -10.54 -2.04
CA PHE A 49 3.84 -9.49 -2.17
C PHE A 49 3.81 -8.84 -3.55
N ARG A 50 3.55 -9.62 -4.62
CA ARG A 50 3.27 -9.03 -5.94
C ARG A 50 2.05 -8.12 -5.92
N TYR A 51 0.95 -8.57 -5.29
CA TYR A 51 -0.27 -7.78 -5.17
C TYR A 51 -0.01 -6.46 -4.42
N PHE A 52 0.79 -6.48 -3.36
CA PHE A 52 1.24 -5.27 -2.66
C PHE A 52 1.98 -4.28 -3.56
N VAL A 53 2.94 -4.74 -4.36
CA VAL A 53 3.67 -3.86 -5.30
C VAL A 53 2.73 -3.27 -6.35
N ILE A 54 1.85 -4.10 -6.92
CA ILE A 54 0.88 -3.66 -7.93
C ILE A 54 -0.08 -2.61 -7.36
N ALA A 55 -0.60 -2.81 -6.15
CA ALA A 55 -1.48 -1.86 -5.47
C ALA A 55 -0.78 -0.51 -5.21
N ASN A 56 0.50 -0.53 -4.82
CA ASN A 56 1.30 0.68 -4.65
C ASN A 56 1.53 1.43 -5.97
N LEU A 57 1.81 0.72 -7.06
CA LEU A 57 1.97 1.31 -8.41
C LEU A 57 0.67 1.93 -8.93
N LEU A 58 -0.47 1.25 -8.75
CA LEU A 58 -1.78 1.79 -9.13
C LEU A 58 -2.12 3.06 -8.34
N SER A 59 -1.86 3.06 -7.03
CA SER A 59 -2.05 4.22 -6.15
C SER A 59 -1.18 5.42 -6.58
N LEU A 60 0.07 5.17 -6.95
CA LEU A 60 0.97 6.19 -7.49
C LEU A 60 0.46 6.77 -8.81
N GLY A 61 0.08 5.91 -9.76
CA GLY A 61 -0.47 6.34 -11.05
C GLY A 61 -1.75 7.18 -10.87
N PHE A 62 -2.66 6.74 -10.00
CA PHE A 62 -3.88 7.47 -9.69
C PHE A 62 -3.61 8.83 -9.05
N SER A 63 -2.65 8.90 -8.14
CA SER A 63 -2.27 10.16 -7.48
C SER A 63 -1.67 11.17 -8.47
N LEU A 64 -0.88 10.72 -9.45
CA LEU A 64 -0.37 11.56 -10.54
C LEU A 64 -1.50 12.08 -11.44
N VAL A 65 -2.43 11.21 -11.82
CA VAL A 65 -3.61 11.60 -12.62
C VAL A 65 -4.43 12.68 -11.88
N CYS A 66 -4.68 12.50 -10.57
CA CYS A 66 -5.38 13.48 -9.74
C CYS A 66 -4.63 14.82 -9.62
N LEU A 67 -3.29 14.81 -9.71
CA LEU A 67 -2.48 16.03 -9.67
C LEU A 67 -2.70 16.87 -10.94
N ILE A 68 -2.75 16.21 -12.10
CA ILE A 68 -2.90 16.83 -13.43
C ILE A 68 -4.36 17.30 -13.67
N LEU A 69 -5.36 16.64 -13.07
CA LEU A 69 -6.76 17.00 -13.29
C LEU A 69 -7.08 18.43 -12.80
N PRO A 70 -7.71 19.29 -13.63
CA PRO A 70 -8.07 20.65 -13.25
C PRO A 70 -9.24 20.68 -12.24
N ALA A 71 -9.08 21.50 -11.20
CA ALA A 71 -10.00 21.57 -10.05
C ALA A 71 -11.43 22.02 -10.38
N LYS A 72 -11.64 22.60 -11.58
CA LYS A 72 -12.95 23.11 -12.04
C LYS A 72 -13.81 22.05 -12.73
N SER A 73 -13.30 20.84 -12.95
CA SER A 73 -14.10 19.76 -13.55
C SER A 73 -15.03 19.14 -12.52
N GLY A 74 -16.29 18.88 -12.89
CA GLY A 74 -17.29 18.16 -12.07
C GLY A 74 -16.89 16.72 -11.70
N LEU A 75 -15.71 16.27 -12.14
CA LEU A 75 -15.11 14.97 -11.83
C LEU A 75 -14.67 14.79 -10.37
N TRP A 76 -14.76 15.83 -9.52
CA TRP A 76 -14.38 15.72 -8.11
C TRP A 76 -15.13 14.63 -7.34
N ARG A 77 -16.42 14.40 -7.65
CA ARG A 77 -17.21 13.31 -7.04
C ARG A 77 -16.63 11.94 -7.40
N LEU A 78 -16.18 11.78 -8.65
CA LEU A 78 -15.54 10.55 -9.14
C LEU A 78 -14.17 10.34 -8.50
N VAL A 79 -13.39 11.41 -8.31
CA VAL A 79 -12.10 11.34 -7.61
C VAL A 79 -12.26 10.82 -6.18
N VAL A 80 -13.27 11.29 -5.44
CA VAL A 80 -13.54 10.81 -4.07
C VAL A 80 -13.89 9.32 -4.06
N VAL A 81 -14.74 8.85 -4.98
CA VAL A 81 -15.09 7.42 -5.09
C VAL A 81 -13.87 6.57 -5.41
N LEU A 82 -13.03 7.00 -6.37
CA LEU A 82 -11.81 6.29 -6.70
C LEU A 82 -10.80 6.29 -5.53
N ASP A 83 -10.75 7.36 -4.73
CA ASP A 83 -9.90 7.45 -3.54
C ASP A 83 -10.29 6.41 -2.48
N VAL A 84 -11.60 6.21 -2.27
CA VAL A 84 -12.12 5.13 -1.41
C VAL A 84 -11.69 3.76 -1.93
N ILE A 85 -11.86 3.52 -3.24
CA ILE A 85 -11.51 2.24 -3.88
C ILE A 85 -10.01 1.96 -3.72
N MET A 86 -9.15 2.95 -3.97
CA MET A 86 -7.70 2.81 -3.83
C MET A 86 -7.29 2.57 -2.38
N SER A 87 -7.94 3.23 -1.42
CA SER A 87 -7.68 3.01 0.01
C SER A 87 -8.03 1.59 0.45
N LEU A 88 -9.17 1.06 -0.04
CA LEU A 88 -9.57 -0.32 0.20
C LEU A 88 -8.61 -1.33 -0.45
N LEU A 89 -8.17 -1.05 -1.68
CA LEU A 89 -7.19 -1.87 -2.40
C LEU A 89 -5.86 -1.96 -1.62
N MET A 90 -5.36 -0.82 -1.13
CA MET A 90 -4.15 -0.76 -0.31
C MET A 90 -4.31 -1.51 1.02
N MET A 91 -5.45 -1.35 1.70
CA MET A 91 -5.74 -2.05 2.94
C MET A 91 -5.69 -3.57 2.74
N ALA A 92 -6.39 -4.08 1.73
CA ALA A 92 -6.37 -5.50 1.40
C ALA A 92 -4.95 -5.99 1.10
N ALA A 93 -4.15 -5.18 0.41
CA ALA A 93 -2.77 -5.51 0.07
C ALA A 93 -1.86 -5.58 1.30
N ILE A 94 -1.97 -4.62 2.22
CA ILE A 94 -1.20 -4.61 3.47
C ILE A 94 -1.57 -5.81 4.33
N THR A 95 -2.86 -6.12 4.49
CA THR A 95 -3.31 -7.28 5.27
C THR A 95 -2.80 -8.60 4.66
N THR A 96 -2.85 -8.72 3.34
CA THR A 96 -2.33 -9.91 2.64
C THR A 96 -0.82 -10.05 2.84
N ALA A 97 -0.07 -8.96 2.72
CA ALA A 97 1.37 -8.99 2.93
C ALA A 97 1.74 -9.26 4.41
N TRP A 98 0.95 -8.77 5.36
CA TRP A 98 1.15 -9.02 6.79
C TRP A 98 0.92 -10.49 7.14
N THR A 99 -0.19 -11.07 6.66
CA THR A 99 -0.50 -12.49 6.88
C THR A 99 0.56 -13.40 6.26
N LEU A 100 1.07 -13.08 5.07
CA LEU A 100 2.21 -13.80 4.48
C LEU A 100 3.48 -13.65 5.31
N LEU A 101 3.78 -12.44 5.81
CA LEU A 101 4.94 -12.19 6.67
C LEU A 101 4.87 -13.03 7.95
N ASP A 102 3.69 -13.11 8.58
CA ASP A 102 3.45 -13.94 9.77
C ASP A 102 3.60 -15.43 9.44
N LEU A 103 3.10 -15.87 8.29
CA LEU A 103 3.26 -17.24 7.80
C LEU A 103 4.74 -17.60 7.56
N ILE A 104 5.52 -16.67 7.00
CA ILE A 104 6.97 -16.85 6.78
C ILE A 104 7.74 -16.88 8.12
N LYS A 105 7.34 -16.03 9.09
CA LYS A 105 7.98 -15.92 10.41
C LYS A 105 7.68 -17.10 11.32
N GLY A 106 6.39 -17.42 11.49
CA GLY A 106 5.91 -18.41 12.44
C GLY A 106 5.73 -19.82 11.84
N GLY A 107 5.59 -19.93 10.52
CA GLY A 107 5.16 -21.18 9.90
C GLY A 107 3.72 -21.54 10.27
N ASN A 108 3.23 -22.64 9.73
CA ASN A 108 1.97 -23.24 10.16
C ASN A 108 2.16 -24.76 10.25
N PRO A 109 2.31 -25.32 11.47
CA PRO A 109 2.56 -26.75 11.65
C PRO A 109 1.38 -27.60 11.16
N SER A 110 0.15 -27.09 11.24
CA SER A 110 -1.05 -27.79 10.77
C SER A 110 -1.11 -27.90 9.25
N ALA A 111 -0.44 -26.99 8.52
CA ALA A 111 -0.34 -27.03 7.06
C ALA A 111 1.00 -27.62 6.58
N GLY A 112 1.86 -28.11 7.49
CA GLY A 112 3.22 -28.60 7.16
C GLY A 112 4.18 -27.50 6.72
N TRP A 113 3.85 -26.23 6.99
CA TRP A 113 4.64 -25.08 6.59
C TRP A 113 5.69 -24.74 7.65
N LEU A 114 6.96 -24.95 7.32
CA LEU A 114 8.09 -24.63 8.19
C LEU A 114 8.41 -23.13 8.18
N PRO A 115 8.88 -22.55 9.29
CA PRO A 115 9.30 -21.16 9.34
C PRO A 115 10.51 -20.95 8.42
N LEU A 116 10.32 -20.11 7.40
CA LEU A 116 11.33 -19.77 6.39
C LEU A 116 12.24 -18.63 6.86
N SER A 117 11.85 -17.91 7.92
CA SER A 117 12.55 -16.73 8.47
C SER A 117 14.00 -16.98 8.89
N SER A 118 14.33 -18.19 9.34
CA SER A 118 15.72 -18.55 9.73
C SER A 118 16.68 -18.57 8.54
N ASN A 119 16.16 -18.82 7.33
CA ASN A 119 16.96 -18.93 6.12
C ASN A 119 17.11 -17.59 5.37
N PHE A 120 16.18 -16.64 5.58
CA PHE A 120 16.11 -15.35 4.85
C PHE A 120 15.78 -14.18 5.81
N PRO A 121 16.66 -13.87 6.79
CA PRO A 121 16.39 -12.84 7.78
C PRO A 121 16.37 -11.42 7.17
N THR A 122 17.16 -11.19 6.12
CA THR A 122 17.28 -9.87 5.46
C THR A 122 16.01 -9.53 4.70
N PHE A 123 15.50 -10.47 3.89
CA PHE A 123 14.25 -10.33 3.16
C PHE A 123 13.07 -10.04 4.10
N CYS A 124 12.99 -10.76 5.22
CA CYS A 124 11.93 -10.57 6.21
C CYS A 124 11.95 -9.15 6.81
N ASN A 125 13.14 -8.61 7.10
CA ASN A 125 13.30 -7.25 7.59
C ASN A 125 12.98 -6.20 6.51
N CYS A 126 13.36 -6.43 5.26
CA CYS A 126 13.01 -5.54 4.14
C CYS A 126 11.50 -5.48 3.93
N VAL A 127 10.79 -6.62 3.93
CA VAL A 127 9.33 -6.65 3.82
C VAL A 127 8.67 -5.89 4.97
N MET A 128 9.14 -6.09 6.21
CA MET A 128 8.62 -5.35 7.35
C MET A 128 8.90 -3.84 7.22
N GLY A 129 10.08 -3.47 6.73
CA GLY A 129 10.47 -2.09 6.43
C GLY A 129 9.63 -1.44 5.32
N ALA A 130 9.10 -2.22 4.37
CA ALA A 130 8.18 -1.73 3.34
C ALA A 130 6.73 -1.58 3.85
N LEU A 131 6.31 -2.45 4.78
CA LEU A 131 4.95 -2.47 5.33
C LEU A 131 4.66 -1.27 6.24
N ILE A 132 5.62 -0.87 7.06
CA ILE A 132 5.49 0.26 7.99
C ILE A 132 5.11 1.57 7.26
N PRO A 133 5.88 2.06 6.26
CA PRO A 133 5.54 3.31 5.57
C PRO A 133 4.23 3.19 4.78
N ALA A 134 3.91 2.03 4.22
CA ALA A 134 2.63 1.81 3.54
C ALA A 134 1.43 1.91 4.51
N CYS A 135 1.55 1.37 5.72
CA CYS A 135 0.52 1.48 6.76
C CYS A 135 0.33 2.94 7.20
N ILE A 136 1.43 3.68 7.42
CA ILE A 136 1.37 5.11 7.76
C ILE A 136 0.69 5.90 6.63
N GLY A 137 1.07 5.66 5.37
CA GLY A 137 0.45 6.30 4.22
C GLY A 137 -1.05 6.01 4.08
N LEU A 138 -1.47 4.77 4.37
CA LEU A 138 -2.88 4.39 4.38
C LEU A 138 -3.66 5.14 5.46
N LEU A 139 -3.14 5.22 6.69
CA LEU A 139 -3.79 5.92 7.80
C LEU A 139 -3.99 7.40 7.51
N ILE A 140 -2.98 8.07 6.93
CA ILE A 140 -3.07 9.48 6.54
C ILE A 140 -4.16 9.67 5.47
N THR A 141 -4.19 8.79 4.48
CA THR A 141 -5.18 8.86 3.37
C THR A 141 -6.60 8.63 3.89
N LEU A 142 -6.79 7.63 4.75
CA LEU A 142 -8.09 7.34 5.37
C LEU A 142 -8.59 8.47 6.27
N GLY A 143 -7.71 9.04 7.10
CA GLY A 143 -8.08 10.18 7.95
C GLY A 143 -8.53 11.40 7.14
N PHE A 144 -7.82 11.68 6.05
CA PHE A 144 -8.20 12.76 5.13
C PHE A 144 -9.54 12.49 4.43
N LEU A 145 -9.73 11.27 3.93
CA LEU A 145 -10.97 10.84 3.28
C LEU A 145 -12.17 10.93 4.23
N ALA A 146 -12.01 10.49 5.47
CA ALA A 146 -13.03 10.58 6.50
C ALA A 146 -13.43 12.04 6.80
N TYR A 147 -12.44 12.93 6.95
CA TYR A 147 -12.68 14.36 7.15
C TYR A 147 -13.42 14.98 5.96
N SER A 148 -12.99 14.66 4.73
CA SER A 148 -13.65 15.14 3.51
C SER A 148 -15.10 14.64 3.42
N LEU A 149 -15.35 13.39 3.81
CA LEU A 149 -16.68 12.80 3.80
C LEU A 149 -17.59 13.48 4.83
N GLN A 150 -17.09 13.71 6.05
CA GLN A 150 -17.82 14.42 7.11
C GLN A 150 -18.23 15.83 6.66
N LEU A 151 -17.35 16.55 5.96
CA LEU A 151 -17.63 17.90 5.48
C LEU A 151 -18.74 17.91 4.42
N VAL A 152 -18.75 16.91 3.52
CA VAL A 152 -19.81 16.74 2.52
C VAL A 152 -21.13 16.32 3.15
N ILE A 153 -21.12 15.38 4.09
CA ILE A 153 -22.33 14.94 4.82
C ILE A 153 -22.93 16.12 5.59
N ASN A 154 -22.10 16.89 6.30
CA ASN A 154 -22.55 18.04 7.07
C ASN A 154 -23.12 19.15 6.18
N TYR A 155 -22.57 19.35 4.98
CA TYR A 155 -23.13 20.27 3.98
C TYR A 155 -24.53 19.82 3.52
N LEU A 156 -24.73 18.52 3.25
CA LEU A 156 -26.02 17.99 2.81
C LEU A 156 -27.10 18.06 3.90
N ILE A 157 -26.74 17.88 5.18
CA ILE A 157 -27.66 17.97 6.31
C ILE A 157 -28.15 19.41 6.54
N LEU A 158 -27.33 20.42 6.20
CA LEU A 158 -27.67 21.84 6.38
C LEU A 158 -28.49 22.43 5.21
N GLU A 159 -28.64 21.69 4.11
CA GLU A 159 -29.45 22.06 2.95
C GLU A 159 -30.92 21.57 3.05
N GLU A 160 -31.25 20.74 4.05
CA GLU A 160 -32.62 20.37 4.46
C GLU A 160 -33.14 21.26 5.59
#